data_AF-A0A9P5TK24-F1
#
_entry.id   AF-A0A9P5TK24-F1
#
_cell.length_a   1.000
_cell.length_b   1.000
_cell.length_c   1.000
_cell.angle_alpha   90.00
_cell.angle_beta   90.00
_cell.angle_gamma   90.00
#
_symmetry.space_group_name_H-M   'P 1'
#
loop_
_entity.id
_entity.type
_entity.pdbx_description
1 polymer ?
#
loop_
_entity_poly.entity_id
_entity_poly.type
_entity_poly.pdbx_seq_one_letter_code
_entity_poly.pdbx_strand_id
1 'polypeptide(L)'
;MPSSSTDPAPLNITISDDSPTLNYLPYRDGPLTGGWNVTCPGSDDSTWFPQSFCVGPSSHRTSFVGASVSVQFVGTAAYFYGTAPSGSYVLQVDNQVVSSPNSPPGLLAKAEGLTYGQHTAYFNVTQSNVVSVSEVVLTIGVGAGGSPGVNRTIIPFTADATLNPLFSYTATWFTDLPGTIGAVGNTFYPRQHTDQAGASVSFTLNETSAFFIYCLVNVDLGPFTVTVQPPSDLGPAVTTTFNSSSRWISLDQVMFWQSGLDRNRQYSVTITNEGQGDAPWWDFSHIDVIDGEPR
;
A
#
# COMPACT_ATOMS: atom_id res chain seq x y z
N MET A 1 -24.28 33.45 -1.13
CA MET A 1 -24.67 32.02 -1.05
C MET A 1 -23.41 31.24 -0.74
N PRO A 2 -23.34 30.41 0.31
CA PRO A 2 -22.18 29.57 0.51
C PRO A 2 -22.18 28.50 -0.58
N SER A 3 -21.13 28.45 -1.38
CA SER A 3 -20.87 27.33 -2.28
C SER A 3 -20.70 26.09 -1.41
N SER A 4 -21.64 25.14 -1.47
CA SER A 4 -21.42 23.83 -0.89
C SER A 4 -20.26 23.20 -1.67
N SER A 5 -19.04 23.26 -1.13
CA SER A 5 -18.01 22.31 -1.52
C SER A 5 -18.58 20.95 -1.15
N THR A 6 -19.05 20.23 -2.16
CA THR A 6 -19.52 18.87 -1.95
C THR A 6 -18.31 18.00 -1.78
N ASP A 7 -18.20 17.40 -0.61
CA ASP A 7 -17.15 16.43 -0.31
C ASP A 7 -17.16 15.31 -1.37
N PRO A 8 -15.99 14.72 -1.69
CA PRO A 8 -15.90 13.62 -2.64
C PRO A 8 -16.73 12.41 -2.21
N ALA A 9 -17.06 11.52 -3.16
CA ALA A 9 -17.75 10.28 -2.81
C ALA A 9 -16.81 9.41 -1.94
N PRO A 10 -17.28 8.89 -0.79
CA PRO A 10 -16.46 8.05 0.07
C PRO A 10 -16.27 6.67 -0.57
N LEU A 11 -15.03 6.17 -0.52
CA LEU A 11 -14.66 4.82 -0.94
C LEU A 11 -13.83 4.17 0.15
N ASN A 12 -14.22 2.97 0.58
CA ASN A 12 -13.40 2.17 1.48
C ASN A 12 -12.37 1.38 0.68
N ILE A 13 -11.10 1.50 1.08
CA ILE A 13 -10.00 0.71 0.56
C ILE A 13 -9.36 -0.08 1.69
N THR A 14 -8.88 -1.28 1.38
CA THR A 14 -8.16 -2.13 2.33
C THR A 14 -6.68 -2.11 1.99
N ILE A 15 -5.85 -1.80 2.99
CA ILE A 15 -4.40 -1.90 2.94
C ILE A 15 -4.00 -3.06 3.86
N SER A 16 -3.47 -4.14 3.30
CA SER A 16 -2.96 -5.27 4.06
C SER A 16 -1.72 -4.90 4.86
N ASP A 17 -1.45 -5.67 5.93
CA ASP A 17 -0.32 -5.46 6.85
C ASP A 17 1.05 -5.48 6.16
N ASP A 18 1.16 -6.17 5.03
CA ASP A 18 2.37 -6.33 4.26
C ASP A 18 2.53 -5.32 3.11
N SER A 19 1.63 -4.35 2.99
CA SER A 19 1.81 -3.20 2.10
C SER A 19 2.94 -2.30 2.60
N PRO A 20 3.85 -1.83 1.73
CA PRO A 20 4.87 -0.85 2.11
C PRO A 20 4.29 0.55 2.38
N THR A 21 3.00 0.78 2.11
CA THR A 21 2.33 2.03 2.47
C THR A 21 2.04 2.12 3.96
N LEU A 22 2.16 1.00 4.69
CA LEU A 22 2.22 0.96 6.14
C LEU A 22 3.67 1.07 6.61
N ASN A 23 3.99 2.12 7.36
CA ASN A 23 5.32 2.32 7.91
C ASN A 23 5.39 1.77 9.33
N TYR A 24 6.24 0.77 9.54
CA TYR A 24 6.43 0.08 10.81
C TYR A 24 7.73 0.50 11.50
N LEU A 25 7.62 0.88 12.76
CA LEU A 25 8.77 1.25 13.61
C LEU A 25 8.86 0.35 14.85
N PRO A 26 10.08 0.03 15.33
CA PRO A 26 11.39 0.48 14.81
C PRO A 26 11.84 -0.18 13.50
N TYR A 27 11.28 -1.35 13.18
CA TYR A 27 11.47 -2.05 11.91
C TYR A 27 10.23 -2.91 11.64
N ARG A 28 9.98 -3.19 10.35
CA ARG A 28 8.85 -3.97 9.86
C ARG A 28 8.99 -5.47 10.12
N ASP A 29 10.16 -6.02 9.83
CA ASP A 29 10.41 -7.45 9.90
C ASP A 29 11.68 -7.75 10.71
N GLY A 30 11.50 -8.28 11.91
CA GLY A 30 12.59 -8.74 12.77
C GLY A 30 12.06 -9.45 14.02
N PRO A 31 12.83 -9.48 15.13
CA PRO A 31 12.38 -10.09 16.36
C PRO A 31 11.15 -9.41 16.96
N LEU A 32 10.17 -10.21 17.39
CA LEU A 32 8.90 -9.77 18.03
C LEU A 32 9.11 -8.81 19.22
N THR A 33 10.20 -8.98 19.95
CA THR A 33 10.51 -8.23 21.18
C THR A 33 11.22 -6.90 20.94
N GLY A 34 11.62 -6.58 19.71
CA GLY A 34 12.30 -5.33 19.37
C GLY A 34 11.61 -4.47 18.29
N GLY A 35 10.57 -5.01 17.65
CA GLY A 35 9.86 -4.34 16.57
C GLY A 35 8.76 -5.24 16.03
N TRP A 36 8.48 -5.15 14.74
CA TRP A 36 7.42 -5.92 14.10
C TRP A 36 7.96 -7.19 13.43
N ASN A 37 7.06 -8.14 13.23
CA ASN A 37 7.34 -9.44 12.64
C ASN A 37 6.09 -9.89 11.87
N VAL A 38 6.19 -10.03 10.56
CA VAL A 38 5.16 -10.69 9.76
C VAL A 38 4.97 -12.15 10.19
N THR A 39 3.72 -12.58 10.30
CA THR A 39 3.35 -13.97 10.58
C THR A 39 2.11 -14.37 9.81
N CYS A 40 2.03 -15.66 9.46
CA CYS A 40 0.82 -16.25 8.89
C CYS A 40 0.57 -17.62 9.55
N PRO A 41 -0.70 -17.99 9.81
CA PRO A 41 -1.02 -19.20 10.58
C PRO A 41 -0.51 -20.52 9.97
N GLY A 42 -0.36 -20.59 8.65
CA GLY A 42 0.06 -21.78 7.92
C GLY A 42 1.57 -21.88 7.66
N SER A 43 2.36 -20.89 8.06
CA SER A 43 3.81 -20.87 7.84
C SER A 43 4.58 -20.74 9.15
N ASP A 44 5.52 -21.65 9.38
CA ASP A 44 6.44 -21.58 10.53
C ASP A 44 7.73 -20.87 10.11
N ASP A 45 8.07 -19.79 10.83
CA ASP A 45 9.29 -19.01 10.62
C ASP A 45 10.57 -19.87 10.64
N SER A 46 10.60 -20.96 11.41
CA SER A 46 11.74 -21.88 11.50
C SER A 46 11.94 -22.72 10.24
N THR A 47 10.90 -22.83 9.40
CA THR A 47 10.92 -23.56 8.13
C THR A 47 11.05 -22.64 6.93
N TRP A 48 11.11 -21.33 7.15
CA TRP A 48 11.23 -20.33 6.09
C TRP A 48 12.54 -20.48 5.31
N PHE A 49 12.44 -20.30 3.99
CA PHE A 49 13.57 -20.11 3.08
C PHE A 49 13.20 -19.06 2.03
N PRO A 50 14.18 -18.43 1.36
CA PRO A 50 13.92 -17.39 0.36
C PRO A 50 12.91 -17.85 -0.70
N GLN A 51 12.08 -16.91 -1.18
CA GLN A 51 11.01 -17.16 -2.14
C GLN A 51 9.83 -17.98 -1.59
N SER A 52 9.63 -18.04 -0.27
CA SER A 52 8.47 -18.72 0.32
C SER A 52 7.25 -17.80 0.43
N PHE A 53 6.07 -18.34 0.13
CA PHE A 53 4.79 -17.66 0.35
C PHE A 53 4.35 -17.71 1.81
N CYS A 54 3.64 -16.66 2.25
CA CYS A 54 2.87 -16.75 3.47
C CYS A 54 1.62 -17.61 3.23
N VAL A 55 1.40 -18.63 4.06
CA VAL A 55 0.21 -19.50 3.95
C VAL A 55 -0.86 -19.02 4.93
N GLY A 56 -1.95 -18.50 4.36
CA GLY A 56 -3.06 -17.91 5.13
C GLY A 56 -2.92 -16.39 5.29
N PRO A 57 -3.88 -15.74 5.97
CA PRO A 57 -3.86 -14.29 6.15
C PRO A 57 -2.67 -13.88 7.02
N SER A 58 -1.92 -12.90 6.54
CA SER A 58 -0.80 -12.32 7.27
C SER A 58 -1.28 -11.40 8.39
N SER A 59 -0.42 -11.23 9.39
CA SER A 59 -0.46 -10.11 10.31
C SER A 59 0.95 -9.76 10.76
N HIS A 60 1.23 -8.47 10.91
CA HIS A 60 2.43 -7.99 11.56
C HIS A 60 2.16 -7.92 13.06
N ARG A 61 2.99 -8.60 13.85
CA ARG A 61 2.87 -8.67 15.30
C ARG A 61 4.09 -8.09 16.01
N THR A 62 3.87 -7.58 17.21
CA THR A 62 4.91 -7.05 18.08
C THR A 62 4.53 -7.25 19.55
N SER A 63 5.51 -7.36 20.43
CA SER A 63 5.33 -7.18 21.88
C SER A 63 6.16 -6.01 22.41
N PHE A 64 6.76 -5.21 21.52
CA PHE A 64 7.67 -4.14 21.87
C PHE A 64 6.90 -2.86 22.20
N VAL A 65 7.04 -2.39 23.43
CA VAL A 65 6.44 -1.11 23.86
C VAL A 65 7.11 0.03 23.12
N GLY A 66 6.31 0.90 22.50
CA GLY A 66 6.79 1.99 21.64
C GLY A 66 6.91 1.60 20.17
N ALA A 67 6.64 0.34 19.80
CA ALA A 67 6.43 -0.02 18.41
C ALA A 67 5.19 0.71 17.84
N SER A 68 5.26 1.09 16.57
CA SER A 68 4.15 1.75 15.90
C SER A 68 4.00 1.33 14.44
N VAL A 69 2.78 1.45 13.95
CA VAL A 69 2.47 1.41 12.51
C VAL A 69 1.73 2.68 12.13
N SER A 70 2.09 3.27 11.00
CA SER A 70 1.51 4.53 10.54
C SER A 70 1.13 4.48 9.06
N VAL A 71 0.09 5.23 8.70
CA VAL A 71 -0.36 5.40 7.32
C VAL A 71 -0.82 6.85 7.10
N GLN A 72 -0.53 7.38 5.91
CA GLN A 72 -1.06 8.66 5.46
C GLN A 72 -2.18 8.44 4.45
N PHE A 73 -3.23 9.25 4.54
CA PHE A 73 -4.38 9.10 3.65
C PHE A 73 -5.11 10.43 3.44
N VAL A 74 -5.76 10.58 2.28
CA VAL A 74 -6.69 11.68 2.00
C VAL A 74 -8.11 11.15 2.06
N GLY A 75 -8.85 11.49 3.11
CA GLY A 75 -10.11 10.81 3.43
C GLY A 75 -10.81 11.34 4.67
N THR A 76 -11.71 10.52 5.24
CA THR A 76 -12.58 10.89 6.37
C THR A 76 -12.63 9.86 7.50
N ALA A 77 -12.06 8.67 7.30
CA ALA A 77 -11.99 7.65 8.35
C ALA A 77 -10.82 6.67 8.14
N ALA A 78 -10.38 6.06 9.24
CA ALA A 78 -9.39 5.00 9.28
C ALA A 78 -9.78 3.94 10.32
N TYR A 79 -9.61 2.67 9.99
CA TYR A 79 -9.97 1.52 10.80
C TYR A 79 -8.79 0.54 10.82
N PHE A 80 -8.28 0.20 12.00
CA PHE A 80 -7.18 -0.74 12.17
C PHE A 80 -7.74 -2.07 12.66
N TYR A 81 -7.42 -3.15 11.95
CA TYR A 81 -7.85 -4.51 12.29
C TYR A 81 -6.69 -5.39 12.72
N GLY A 82 -6.97 -6.37 13.57
CA GLY A 82 -6.02 -7.34 14.09
C GLY A 82 -6.42 -7.88 15.46
N THR A 83 -5.44 -8.22 16.30
CA THR A 83 -5.70 -8.75 17.66
C THR A 83 -4.81 -8.09 18.70
N ALA A 84 -5.41 -7.67 19.82
CA ALA A 84 -4.67 -7.04 20.91
C ALA A 84 -5.48 -7.09 22.21
N PRO A 85 -4.83 -7.24 23.38
CA PRO A 85 -5.49 -7.01 24.66
C PRO A 85 -5.98 -5.57 24.79
N SER A 86 -7.13 -5.37 25.44
CA SER A 86 -7.67 -4.03 25.69
C SER A 86 -6.66 -3.15 26.45
N GLY A 87 -6.49 -1.91 26.01
CA GLY A 87 -5.57 -0.94 26.62
C GLY A 87 -4.08 -1.12 26.26
N SER A 88 -3.72 -2.11 25.44
CA SER A 88 -2.32 -2.35 25.04
C SER A 88 -1.82 -1.47 23.89
N TYR A 89 -2.69 -0.61 23.34
CA TYR A 89 -2.38 0.28 22.23
C TYR A 89 -3.20 1.57 22.31
N VAL A 90 -2.79 2.56 21.50
CA VAL A 90 -3.51 3.81 21.28
C VAL A 90 -3.47 4.16 19.80
N LEU A 91 -4.61 4.59 19.25
CA LEU A 91 -4.69 5.21 17.93
C LEU A 91 -4.59 6.74 18.08
N GLN A 92 -3.75 7.36 17.26
CA GLN A 92 -3.68 8.81 17.11
C GLN A 92 -3.93 9.18 15.66
N VAL A 93 -4.71 10.22 15.41
CA VAL A 93 -4.86 10.85 14.10
C VAL A 93 -4.53 12.32 14.23
N ASP A 94 -3.58 12.81 13.44
CA ASP A 94 -3.11 14.19 13.46
C ASP A 94 -2.71 14.68 14.87
N ASN A 95 -1.97 13.81 15.59
CA ASN A 95 -1.54 14.00 16.98
C ASN A 95 -2.66 14.05 18.04
N GLN A 96 -3.90 13.74 17.66
CA GLN A 96 -5.02 13.61 18.60
C GLN A 96 -5.27 12.15 18.92
N VAL A 97 -5.33 11.82 20.21
CA VAL A 97 -5.65 10.47 20.67
C VAL A 97 -7.12 10.17 20.39
N VAL A 98 -7.37 9.12 19.62
CA VAL A 98 -8.71 8.60 19.35
C VAL A 98 -8.94 7.40 20.26
N SER A 99 -9.75 7.58 21.30
CA SER A 99 -10.11 6.49 22.20
C SER A 99 -10.98 5.47 21.47
N SER A 100 -10.67 4.17 21.57
CA SER A 100 -11.54 3.11 21.03
C SER A 100 -11.78 2.02 22.08
N PRO A 101 -12.75 2.19 23.01
CA PRO A 101 -12.89 1.25 24.12
C PRO A 101 -13.74 -0.01 23.82
N ASN A 102 -14.46 -0.11 22.69
CA ASN A 102 -15.45 -1.19 22.48
C ASN A 102 -15.64 -1.53 20.99
N SER A 103 -14.61 -2.07 20.36
CA SER A 103 -14.67 -2.48 18.96
C SER A 103 -15.18 -3.93 18.81
N PRO A 104 -15.92 -4.27 17.73
CA PRO A 104 -16.25 -5.65 17.39
C PRO A 104 -15.00 -6.53 17.28
N PRO A 105 -15.12 -7.87 17.40
CA PRO A 105 -13.98 -8.77 17.20
C PRO A 105 -13.23 -8.45 15.90
N GLY A 106 -11.90 -8.34 16.01
CA GLY A 106 -11.01 -8.02 14.89
C GLY A 106 -10.79 -6.53 14.64
N LEU A 107 -11.72 -5.63 14.99
CA LEU A 107 -11.45 -4.19 14.93
C LEU A 107 -10.70 -3.77 16.20
N LEU A 108 -9.53 -3.15 16.04
CA LEU A 108 -8.74 -2.63 17.16
C LEU A 108 -9.15 -1.20 17.47
N ALA A 109 -8.96 -0.30 16.52
CA ALA A 109 -9.26 1.11 16.67
C ALA A 109 -9.87 1.69 15.41
N LYS A 110 -10.60 2.78 15.56
CA LYS A 110 -11.11 3.56 14.43
C LYS A 110 -11.13 5.04 14.74
N ALA A 111 -10.99 5.84 13.69
CA ALA A 111 -11.27 7.26 13.65
C ALA A 111 -12.28 7.51 12.53
N GLU A 112 -13.39 8.17 12.85
CA GLU A 112 -14.50 8.43 11.93
C GLU A 112 -14.92 9.89 12.03
N GLY A 113 -15.57 10.41 10.97
CA GLY A 113 -16.06 11.78 10.96
C GLY A 113 -14.94 12.83 10.89
N LEU A 114 -13.77 12.43 10.37
CA LEU A 114 -12.70 13.38 10.09
C LEU A 114 -13.14 14.32 8.97
N THR A 115 -12.70 15.58 9.03
CA THR A 115 -12.92 16.53 7.93
C THR A 115 -12.14 16.05 6.72
N TYR A 116 -12.75 16.01 5.53
CA TYR A 116 -12.05 15.57 4.32
C TYR A 116 -10.75 16.35 4.12
N GLY A 117 -9.63 15.62 4.11
CA GLY A 117 -8.31 16.20 4.00
C GLY A 117 -7.22 15.14 4.14
N GLN A 118 -5.97 15.59 4.14
CA GLN A 118 -4.83 14.73 4.42
C GLN A 118 -4.69 14.50 5.92
N HIS A 119 -4.59 13.23 6.30
CA HIS A 119 -4.45 12.78 7.68
C HIS A 119 -3.25 11.83 7.81
N THR A 120 -2.69 11.77 9.02
CA THR A 120 -1.75 10.71 9.40
C THR A 120 -2.28 9.96 10.61
N ALA A 121 -2.47 8.66 10.47
CA ALA A 121 -2.84 7.77 11.56
C ALA A 121 -1.61 7.03 12.10
N TYR A 122 -1.49 6.96 13.43
CA TYR A 122 -0.48 6.21 14.16
C TYR A 122 -1.15 5.26 15.14
N PHE A 123 -0.89 3.97 14.97
CA PHE A 123 -1.23 2.94 15.95
C PHE A 123 0.01 2.63 16.78
N ASN A 124 -0.02 2.94 18.06
CA ASN A 124 1.13 2.83 18.97
C ASN A 124 0.89 1.76 20.03
N VAL A 125 1.87 0.87 20.25
CA VAL A 125 1.83 -0.15 21.30
C VAL A 125 2.32 0.43 22.61
N THR A 126 1.49 0.36 23.64
CA THR A 126 1.73 1.03 24.94
C THR A 126 2.01 0.05 26.08
N GLN A 127 1.79 -1.25 25.87
CA GLN A 127 2.02 -2.29 26.87
C GLN A 127 2.75 -3.49 26.26
N SER A 128 3.48 -4.23 27.09
CA SER A 128 4.30 -5.38 26.68
C SER A 128 3.47 -6.65 26.37
N ASN A 129 2.29 -6.47 25.79
CA ASN A 129 1.44 -7.55 25.32
C ASN A 129 1.66 -7.77 23.82
N VAL A 130 1.40 -8.98 23.33
CA VAL A 130 1.41 -9.23 21.89
C VAL A 130 0.22 -8.52 21.25
N VAL A 131 0.52 -7.66 20.27
CA VAL A 131 -0.44 -6.98 19.40
C VAL A 131 -0.15 -7.42 17.97
N SER A 132 -1.19 -7.64 17.18
CA SER A 132 -1.10 -7.88 15.74
C SER A 132 -1.98 -6.90 14.97
N VAL A 133 -1.50 -6.46 13.82
CA VAL A 133 -2.25 -5.69 12.82
C VAL A 133 -2.31 -6.52 11.54
N SER A 134 -3.51 -6.76 11.02
CA SER A 134 -3.75 -7.55 9.81
C SER A 134 -4.09 -6.69 8.60
N GLU A 135 -4.82 -5.59 8.81
CA GLU A 135 -5.17 -4.66 7.74
C GLU A 135 -5.56 -3.29 8.32
N VAL A 136 -5.50 -2.29 7.44
CA VAL A 136 -6.03 -0.95 7.68
C VAL A 136 -7.05 -0.64 6.58
N VAL A 137 -8.29 -0.35 6.98
CA VAL A 137 -9.31 0.14 6.06
C VAL A 137 -9.36 1.66 6.15
N LEU A 138 -9.32 2.33 5.00
CA LEU A 138 -9.36 3.78 4.90
C LEU A 138 -10.60 4.19 4.11
N THR A 139 -11.32 5.20 4.57
CA THR A 139 -12.39 5.85 3.79
C THR A 139 -11.79 7.05 3.07
N ILE A 140 -11.47 6.88 1.80
CA ILE A 140 -10.87 7.91 0.93
C ILE A 140 -11.94 8.65 0.13
N GLY A 141 -11.60 9.81 -0.40
CA GLY A 141 -12.50 10.56 -1.31
C GLY A 141 -12.18 10.31 -2.78
N VAL A 142 -13.21 9.97 -3.57
CA VAL A 142 -13.12 9.80 -5.03
C VAL A 142 -14.25 10.58 -5.72
N GLY A 143 -13.92 11.29 -6.80
CA GLY A 143 -14.92 11.91 -7.67
C GLY A 143 -15.81 12.97 -7.02
N ALA A 144 -16.93 13.28 -7.68
CA ALA A 144 -18.00 14.06 -7.10
C ALA A 144 -18.95 13.16 -6.27
N GLY A 145 -19.41 13.65 -5.12
CA GLY A 145 -20.35 12.92 -4.26
C GLY A 145 -21.59 12.42 -5.01
N GLY A 146 -21.85 11.10 -4.93
CA GLY A 146 -23.07 10.47 -5.42
C GLY A 146 -22.93 9.57 -6.66
N SER A 147 -21.76 9.51 -7.30
CA SER A 147 -21.52 8.58 -8.41
C SER A 147 -20.59 7.43 -8.03
N PRO A 148 -20.95 6.15 -8.28
CA PRO A 148 -20.00 5.06 -8.16
C PRO A 148 -18.92 5.25 -9.24
N GLY A 149 -17.67 5.43 -8.83
CA GLY A 149 -16.57 5.58 -9.78
C GLY A 149 -16.46 4.41 -10.75
N VAL A 150 -15.98 4.67 -11.96
CA VAL A 150 -15.64 3.63 -12.93
C VAL A 150 -14.24 3.13 -12.63
N ASN A 151 -14.13 1.84 -12.33
CA ASN A 151 -12.84 1.20 -12.10
C ASN A 151 -12.31 0.63 -13.42
N ARG A 152 -11.03 0.88 -13.71
CA ARG A 152 -10.30 0.21 -14.79
C ARG A 152 -8.95 -0.30 -14.29
N THR A 153 -8.60 -1.51 -14.72
CA THR A 153 -7.30 -2.12 -14.45
C THR A 153 -6.42 -1.98 -15.69
N ILE A 154 -5.18 -1.55 -15.47
CA ILE A 154 -4.16 -1.40 -16.49
C ILE A 154 -3.02 -2.35 -16.16
N ILE A 155 -2.73 -3.26 -17.08
CA ILE A 155 -1.68 -4.27 -16.95
C ILE A 155 -0.52 -3.98 -17.91
N PRO A 156 0.73 -4.42 -17.62
CA PRO A 156 1.92 -4.19 -18.45
C PRO A 156 1.90 -4.90 -19.79
N PHE A 157 0.89 -5.74 -20.04
CA PHE A 157 0.77 -6.54 -21.25
C PHE A 157 -0.52 -6.26 -22.00
N THR A 158 -0.50 -6.42 -23.32
CA THR A 158 -1.70 -6.45 -24.17
C THR A 158 -2.33 -7.84 -24.16
N ALA A 159 -3.52 -7.97 -24.75
CA ALA A 159 -4.18 -9.26 -24.94
C ALA A 159 -3.33 -10.26 -25.75
N ASP A 160 -2.42 -9.76 -26.59
CA ASP A 160 -1.52 -10.56 -27.43
C ASP A 160 -0.18 -10.85 -26.75
N ALA A 161 -0.09 -10.71 -25.42
CA ALA A 161 1.12 -11.01 -24.65
C ALA A 161 2.34 -10.14 -25.01
N THR A 162 2.12 -8.95 -25.58
CA THR A 162 3.17 -7.95 -25.87
C THR A 162 3.14 -6.84 -24.83
N LEU A 163 4.24 -6.07 -24.68
CA LEU A 163 4.26 -4.93 -23.75
C LEU A 163 3.17 -3.91 -24.11
N ASN A 164 2.46 -3.45 -23.08
CA ASN A 164 1.44 -2.42 -23.22
C ASN A 164 2.12 -1.08 -23.51
N PRO A 165 1.80 -0.42 -24.65
CA PRO A 165 2.46 0.81 -25.10
C PRO A 165 2.18 2.04 -24.21
N LEU A 166 1.26 1.92 -23.25
CA LEU A 166 1.06 2.95 -22.24
C LEU A 166 2.29 3.16 -21.34
N PHE A 167 3.10 2.11 -21.15
CA PHE A 167 4.28 2.15 -20.30
C PHE A 167 5.54 2.45 -21.10
N SER A 168 6.33 3.39 -20.59
CA SER A 168 7.65 3.72 -21.09
C SER A 168 8.68 3.28 -20.06
N TYR A 169 9.59 2.39 -20.48
CA TYR A 169 10.63 1.83 -19.62
C TYR A 169 11.99 2.46 -19.94
N THR A 170 12.80 2.68 -18.91
CA THR A 170 14.21 3.06 -19.04
C THR A 170 15.10 1.94 -18.52
N ALA A 171 16.30 1.82 -19.09
CA ALA A 171 17.26 0.78 -18.75
C ALA A 171 16.72 -0.65 -18.96
N THR A 172 17.30 -1.64 -18.27
CA THR A 172 16.93 -3.05 -18.45
C THR A 172 15.69 -3.41 -17.64
N TRP A 173 14.70 -3.97 -18.32
CA TRP A 173 13.52 -4.61 -17.73
C TRP A 173 13.37 -6.01 -18.33
N PHE A 174 12.91 -6.94 -17.50
CA PHE A 174 12.60 -8.28 -17.95
C PHE A 174 11.10 -8.52 -17.90
N THR A 175 10.65 -9.31 -18.87
CA THR A 175 9.26 -9.74 -18.99
C THR A 175 9.09 -11.12 -18.42
N ASP A 176 8.19 -11.23 -17.44
CA ASP A 176 7.81 -12.50 -16.83
C ASP A 176 6.38 -12.83 -17.28
N LEU A 177 6.25 -13.60 -18.36
CA LEU A 177 4.97 -14.02 -18.95
C LEU A 177 5.15 -15.43 -19.54
N PRO A 178 4.55 -16.50 -18.97
CA PRO A 178 3.50 -16.53 -17.94
C PRO A 178 3.91 -15.99 -16.56
N GLY A 179 5.20 -16.04 -16.25
CA GLY A 179 5.80 -15.57 -14.98
C GLY A 179 5.43 -16.44 -13.80
N THR A 180 6.31 -17.35 -13.39
CA THR A 180 6.08 -18.14 -12.18
C THR A 180 6.90 -17.61 -11.02
N ILE A 181 6.27 -17.51 -9.85
CA ILE A 181 6.92 -17.05 -8.62
C ILE A 181 6.77 -18.07 -7.49
N GLY A 182 7.65 -17.92 -6.51
CA GLY A 182 7.79 -18.80 -5.35
C GLY A 182 8.89 -19.83 -5.55
N ALA A 183 9.36 -20.38 -4.43
CA ALA A 183 10.50 -21.28 -4.43
C ALA A 183 10.25 -22.60 -5.18
N VAL A 184 8.99 -22.99 -5.35
CA VAL A 184 8.58 -24.14 -6.15
C VAL A 184 8.14 -23.72 -7.58
N GLY A 185 8.06 -22.41 -7.86
CA GLY A 185 7.76 -21.89 -9.20
C GLY A 185 6.37 -22.24 -9.74
N ASN A 186 5.36 -22.31 -8.87
CA ASN A 186 4.02 -22.80 -9.23
C ASN A 186 2.93 -21.71 -9.27
N THR A 187 3.23 -20.48 -8.85
CA THR A 187 2.23 -19.40 -8.83
C THR A 187 2.42 -18.49 -10.03
N PHE A 188 1.40 -18.39 -10.87
CA PHE A 188 1.40 -17.53 -12.06
C PHE A 188 1.20 -16.07 -11.65
N TYR A 189 2.13 -15.20 -12.05
CA TYR A 189 2.12 -13.78 -11.72
C TYR A 189 2.82 -12.97 -12.83
N PRO A 190 2.06 -12.53 -13.87
CA PRO A 190 2.60 -11.71 -14.93
C PRO A 190 3.09 -10.36 -14.39
N ARG A 191 4.33 -10.01 -14.74
CA ARG A 191 4.94 -8.76 -14.27
C ARG A 191 6.06 -8.27 -15.19
N GLN A 192 6.38 -7.00 -15.03
CA GLN A 192 7.66 -6.44 -15.42
C GLN A 192 8.52 -6.28 -14.17
N HIS A 193 9.81 -6.59 -14.27
CA HIS A 193 10.73 -6.39 -13.15
C HIS A 193 12.12 -5.96 -13.61
N THR A 194 12.90 -5.43 -12.67
CA THR A 194 14.26 -4.98 -12.92
C THR A 194 15.09 -5.13 -11.64
N ASP A 195 16.36 -5.49 -11.79
CA ASP A 195 17.38 -5.49 -10.73
C ASP A 195 18.34 -4.29 -10.84
N GLN A 196 18.10 -3.41 -11.81
CA GLN A 196 18.97 -2.28 -12.09
C GLN A 196 18.51 -1.04 -11.31
N ALA A 197 19.33 -0.58 -10.36
CA ALA A 197 19.12 0.69 -9.68
C ALA A 197 19.04 1.86 -10.69
N GLY A 198 18.05 2.73 -10.51
CA GLY A 198 17.75 3.84 -11.41
C GLY A 198 16.93 3.48 -12.65
N ALA A 199 16.64 2.19 -12.90
CA ALA A 199 15.69 1.80 -13.94
C ALA A 199 14.28 2.27 -13.55
N SER A 200 13.53 2.78 -14.52
CA SER A 200 12.20 3.35 -14.27
C SER A 200 11.15 2.92 -15.27
N VAL A 201 9.89 2.95 -14.82
CA VAL A 201 8.69 2.87 -15.65
C VAL A 201 7.85 4.12 -15.47
N SER A 202 7.42 4.70 -16.57
CA SER A 202 6.58 5.90 -16.59
C SER A 202 5.32 5.67 -17.41
N PHE A 203 4.22 6.26 -16.97
CA PHE A 203 2.93 6.23 -17.67
C PHE A 203 2.11 7.49 -17.34
N THR A 204 1.02 7.66 -18.06
CA THR A 204 0.15 8.84 -17.94
C THR A 204 -1.28 8.43 -17.67
N LEU A 205 -1.89 9.06 -16.67
CA LEU A 205 -3.28 8.86 -16.27
C LEU A 205 -4.12 10.09 -16.62
N ASN A 206 -5.30 9.86 -17.19
CA ASN A 206 -6.34 10.86 -17.46
C ASN A 206 -7.64 10.39 -16.81
N GLU A 207 -8.60 11.27 -16.55
CA GLU A 207 -9.91 10.88 -16.00
C GLU A 207 -9.72 10.05 -14.72
N THR A 208 -8.94 10.59 -13.78
CA THR A 208 -8.47 9.86 -12.61
C THR A 208 -8.76 10.66 -11.35
N SER A 209 -9.53 10.06 -10.45
CA SER A 209 -9.80 10.58 -9.10
C SER A 209 -8.99 9.86 -8.02
N ALA A 210 -8.68 8.59 -8.25
CA ALA A 210 -7.72 7.83 -7.45
C ALA A 210 -7.04 6.76 -8.31
N PHE A 211 -5.86 6.31 -7.90
CA PHE A 211 -5.23 5.13 -8.47
C PHE A 211 -4.36 4.38 -7.45
N PHE A 212 -4.09 3.12 -7.75
CA PHE A 212 -3.36 2.17 -6.93
C PHE A 212 -2.35 1.44 -7.80
N ILE A 213 -1.12 1.32 -7.33
CA ILE A 213 -0.08 0.51 -7.96
C ILE A 213 0.01 -0.79 -7.17
N TYR A 214 -0.13 -1.92 -7.86
CA TYR A 214 -0.05 -3.25 -7.28
C TYR A 214 1.16 -4.01 -7.82
N CYS A 215 1.91 -4.56 -6.87
CA CYS A 215 3.07 -5.41 -7.14
C CYS A 215 3.14 -6.50 -6.05
N LEU A 216 4.23 -7.25 -5.96
CA LEU A 216 4.43 -8.18 -4.84
C LEU A 216 5.50 -7.69 -3.87
N VAL A 217 5.47 -8.20 -2.65
CA VAL A 217 6.57 -8.04 -1.68
C VAL A 217 7.35 -9.34 -1.57
N ASN A 218 8.67 -9.26 -1.37
CA ASN A 218 9.55 -10.43 -1.27
C ASN A 218 10.89 -10.05 -0.67
N VAL A 219 11.70 -11.04 -0.30
CA VAL A 219 12.97 -10.82 0.41
C VAL A 219 14.03 -10.11 -0.43
N ASP A 220 13.99 -10.29 -1.75
CA ASP A 220 14.93 -9.72 -2.73
C ASP A 220 14.41 -8.44 -3.42
N LEU A 221 13.20 -8.00 -3.04
CA LEU A 221 12.62 -6.75 -3.52
C LEU A 221 13.00 -5.60 -2.59
N GLY A 222 13.44 -4.49 -3.17
CA GLY A 222 14.11 -3.40 -2.47
C GLY A 222 13.33 -2.09 -2.38
N PRO A 223 14.03 -1.01 -1.98
CA PRO A 223 13.47 0.32 -2.03
C PRO A 223 13.13 0.77 -3.45
N PHE A 224 12.08 1.58 -3.57
CA PHE A 224 11.68 2.23 -4.81
C PHE A 224 11.12 3.62 -4.53
N THR A 225 11.09 4.46 -5.56
CA THR A 225 10.46 5.79 -5.49
C THR A 225 9.29 5.90 -6.44
N VAL A 226 8.25 6.62 -6.02
CA VAL A 226 7.13 7.00 -6.89
C VAL A 226 7.06 8.52 -6.96
N THR A 227 7.02 9.06 -8.18
CA THR A 227 6.85 10.49 -8.44
C THR A 227 5.58 10.71 -9.25
N VAL A 228 4.72 11.62 -8.78
CA VAL A 228 3.47 12.02 -9.46
C VAL A 228 3.53 13.49 -9.83
N GLN A 229 3.21 13.81 -11.09
CA GLN A 229 3.24 15.17 -11.62
C GLN A 229 1.98 15.51 -12.46
N PRO A 230 1.27 16.61 -12.15
CA PRO A 230 1.40 17.42 -10.93
C PRO A 230 0.96 16.60 -9.69
N PRO A 231 1.42 16.95 -8.48
CA PRO A 231 0.84 16.37 -7.26
C PRO A 231 -0.62 16.82 -7.08
N SER A 232 -1.36 16.16 -6.17
CA SER A 232 -2.77 16.45 -5.90
C SER A 232 -3.01 17.86 -5.34
N ASP A 233 -2.05 18.42 -4.60
CA ASP A 233 -2.09 19.78 -4.06
C ASP A 233 -1.62 20.86 -5.06
N LEU A 234 -1.25 20.44 -6.27
CA LEU A 234 -0.71 21.29 -7.35
C LEU A 234 0.61 22.00 -7.02
N GLY A 235 1.32 21.50 -6.01
CA GLY A 235 2.68 21.91 -5.66
C GLY A 235 3.77 21.38 -6.59
N PRO A 236 5.05 21.45 -6.19
CA PRO A 236 6.15 20.79 -6.91
C PRO A 236 5.98 19.27 -6.87
N ALA A 237 6.54 18.56 -7.86
CA ALA A 237 6.50 17.10 -7.89
C ALA A 237 6.95 16.50 -6.56
N VAL A 238 6.16 15.55 -6.04
CA VAL A 238 6.44 14.84 -4.79
C VAL A 238 6.96 13.46 -5.15
N THR A 239 8.17 13.14 -4.64
CA THR A 239 8.77 11.82 -4.72
C THR A 239 8.70 11.16 -3.36
N THR A 240 8.07 10.00 -3.27
CA THR A 240 7.96 9.24 -2.03
C THR A 240 8.72 7.92 -2.17
N THR A 241 9.52 7.59 -1.16
CA THR A 241 10.28 6.34 -1.09
C THR A 241 9.52 5.29 -0.29
N PHE A 242 9.50 4.07 -0.80
CA PHE A 242 8.91 2.90 -0.18
C PHE A 242 9.90 1.73 -0.22
N ASN A 243 9.56 0.62 0.42
CA ASN A 243 10.38 -0.59 0.40
C ASN A 243 9.50 -1.85 0.34
N SER A 244 9.57 -2.57 -0.78
CA SER A 244 8.80 -3.81 -1.01
C SER A 244 9.46 -5.06 -0.42
N SER A 245 10.52 -4.90 0.38
CA SER A 245 11.13 -6.01 1.10
C SER A 245 10.16 -6.59 2.13
N SER A 246 10.00 -7.91 2.08
CA SER A 246 9.21 -8.69 3.04
C SER A 246 9.84 -10.06 3.18
N ARG A 247 9.79 -10.63 4.38
CA ARG A 247 10.25 -12.01 4.58
C ARG A 247 9.49 -13.01 3.70
N TRP A 248 8.18 -12.85 3.57
CA TRP A 248 7.32 -13.75 2.81
C TRP A 248 6.88 -13.09 1.51
N ILE A 249 6.70 -13.91 0.47
CA ILE A 249 6.03 -13.48 -0.75
C ILE A 249 4.57 -13.22 -0.43
N SER A 250 4.10 -12.06 -0.85
CA SER A 250 2.68 -11.74 -0.96
C SER A 250 2.43 -10.95 -2.23
N LEU A 251 1.37 -11.33 -2.93
CA LEU A 251 1.04 -10.79 -4.25
C LEU A 251 0.04 -9.64 -4.10
N ASP A 252 -0.03 -8.80 -5.14
CA ASP A 252 -1.04 -7.74 -5.27
C ASP A 252 -1.14 -6.84 -4.03
N GLN A 253 0.01 -6.46 -3.53
CA GLN A 253 0.18 -5.51 -2.45
C GLN A 253 0.09 -4.09 -3.00
N VAL A 254 -0.66 -3.23 -2.31
CA VAL A 254 -0.74 -1.81 -2.62
C VAL A 254 0.64 -1.21 -2.36
N MET A 255 1.42 -0.94 -3.40
CA MET A 255 2.76 -0.36 -3.31
C MET A 255 2.73 1.15 -3.16
N PHE A 256 1.74 1.76 -3.78
CA PHE A 256 1.48 3.18 -3.76
C PHE A 256 0.01 3.42 -4.10
N TRP A 257 -0.56 4.47 -3.57
CA TRP A 257 -1.87 4.94 -4.00
C TRP A 257 -1.99 6.45 -3.80
N GLN A 258 -2.90 7.06 -4.53
CA GLN A 258 -3.25 8.46 -4.36
C GLN A 258 -4.73 8.67 -4.67
N SER A 259 -5.39 9.53 -3.90
CA SER A 259 -6.80 9.92 -4.07
C SER A 259 -6.95 11.44 -4.06
N GLY A 260 -8.18 11.93 -4.27
CA GLY A 260 -8.44 13.37 -4.33
C GLY A 260 -7.86 14.05 -5.57
N LEU A 261 -7.62 13.28 -6.63
CA LEU A 261 -7.10 13.80 -7.89
C LEU A 261 -8.20 14.53 -8.68
N ASP A 262 -7.85 15.66 -9.29
CA ASP A 262 -8.70 16.37 -10.25
C ASP A 262 -8.77 15.58 -11.56
N ARG A 263 -9.93 15.00 -11.84
CA ARG A 263 -10.19 14.17 -13.03
C ARG A 263 -9.95 14.87 -14.36
N ASN A 264 -10.05 16.20 -14.39
CA ASN A 264 -9.88 16.99 -15.62
C ASN A 264 -8.41 17.26 -15.93
N ARG A 265 -7.51 16.71 -15.12
CA ARG A 265 -6.06 16.81 -15.30
C ARG A 265 -5.47 15.50 -15.73
N GLN A 266 -4.30 15.65 -16.34
CA GLN A 266 -3.41 14.56 -16.68
C GLN A 266 -2.33 14.46 -15.60
N TYR A 267 -2.04 13.22 -15.19
CA TYR A 267 -0.98 12.91 -14.23
C TYR A 267 0.06 12.02 -14.87
N SER A 268 1.32 12.43 -14.85
CA SER A 268 2.45 11.56 -15.15
C SER A 268 2.92 10.90 -13.87
N VAL A 269 3.07 9.58 -13.92
CA VAL A 269 3.59 8.77 -12.82
C VAL A 269 4.89 8.13 -13.28
N THR A 270 5.93 8.23 -12.46
CA THR A 270 7.21 7.57 -12.68
C THR A 270 7.59 6.77 -11.44
N ILE A 271 7.92 5.50 -11.65
CA ILE A 271 8.37 4.59 -10.60
C ILE A 271 9.82 4.21 -10.90
N THR A 272 10.71 4.35 -9.91
CA THR A 272 12.14 4.09 -10.07
C THR A 272 12.60 3.06 -9.06
N ASN A 273 13.33 2.05 -9.52
CA ASN A 273 13.99 1.08 -8.65
C ASN A 273 15.19 1.73 -7.95
N GLU A 274 15.23 1.69 -6.62
CA GLU A 274 16.38 2.15 -5.82
C GLU A 274 17.14 0.98 -5.20
N GLY A 275 16.70 -0.26 -5.46
CA GLY A 275 17.24 -1.49 -4.91
C GLY A 275 18.71 -1.72 -5.30
N GLN A 276 19.50 -2.18 -4.34
CA GLN A 276 20.91 -2.55 -4.49
C GLN A 276 21.25 -3.71 -3.54
N GLY A 277 22.34 -4.42 -3.81
CA GLY A 277 22.87 -5.44 -2.90
C GLY A 277 21.94 -6.65 -2.76
N ASP A 278 21.52 -6.94 -1.53
CA ASP A 278 20.71 -8.13 -1.19
C ASP A 278 19.23 -8.02 -1.60
N ALA A 279 18.75 -6.80 -1.87
CA ALA A 279 17.39 -6.53 -2.35
C ALA A 279 17.43 -5.60 -3.58
N PRO A 280 17.95 -6.07 -4.72
CA PRO A 280 18.14 -5.24 -5.90
C PRO A 280 16.88 -5.11 -6.77
N TRP A 281 15.89 -5.98 -6.56
CA TRP A 281 14.77 -6.10 -7.47
C TRP A 281 13.66 -5.09 -7.15
N TRP A 282 12.93 -4.69 -8.18
CA TRP A 282 11.61 -4.12 -8.07
C TRP A 282 10.72 -4.68 -9.18
N ASP A 283 9.42 -4.80 -8.94
CA ASP A 283 8.48 -5.29 -9.93
C ASP A 283 7.16 -4.53 -9.99
N PHE A 284 6.44 -4.79 -11.06
CA PHE A 284 5.20 -4.12 -11.45
C PHE A 284 4.22 -5.12 -12.06
N SER A 285 3.04 -5.27 -11.46
CA SER A 285 1.99 -6.17 -11.97
C SER A 285 0.84 -5.42 -12.61
N HIS A 286 0.19 -4.48 -11.92
CA HIS A 286 -0.94 -3.75 -12.48
C HIS A 286 -1.24 -2.45 -11.74
N ILE A 287 -2.13 -1.65 -12.33
CA ILE A 287 -2.62 -0.39 -11.77
C ILE A 287 -4.14 -0.44 -11.81
N ASP A 288 -4.78 -0.14 -10.70
CA ASP A 288 -6.20 0.18 -10.71
C ASP A 288 -6.40 1.68 -10.70
N VAL A 289 -7.28 2.16 -11.56
CA VAL A 289 -7.64 3.56 -11.71
C VAL A 289 -9.13 3.71 -11.46
N ILE A 290 -9.48 4.70 -10.66
CA ILE A 290 -10.85 5.06 -10.34
C ILE A 290 -11.16 6.41 -10.99
N ASP A 291 -12.04 6.41 -11.97
CA ASP A 291 -12.64 7.63 -12.51
C ASP A 291 -13.91 7.95 -11.73
N GLY A 292 -13.88 9.01 -10.94
CA GLY A 292 -15.12 9.59 -10.43
C GLY A 292 -15.85 10.30 -11.56
N GLU A 293 -17.02 9.80 -11.96
CA GLU A 293 -17.84 10.40 -13.02
C GLU A 293 -18.00 11.93 -12.82
N PRO A 294 -18.03 12.70 -13.92
CA PRO A 294 -18.34 14.12 -13.86
C PRO A 294 -19.77 14.35 -13.36
N ARG A 295 -20.01 15.57 -12.89
CA ARG A 295 -21.37 16.08 -12.66
C ARG A 295 -22.10 16.35 -13.96
#